data_AF-A0A5C5TNU8-F1
#
_entry.id   AF-A0A5C5TNU8-F1
#
_cell.length_a   1.000
_cell.length_b   1.000
_cell.length_c   1.000
_cell.angle_alpha   90.00
_cell.angle_beta   90.00
_cell.angle_gamma   90.00
#
_symmetry.space_group_name_H-M   'P 1'
#
loop_
_entity.id
_entity.type
_entity.pdbx_description
1 polymer ?
#
loop_
_entity_poly.entity_id
_entity_poly.type
_entity_poly.pdbx_seq_one_letter_code
_entity_poly.pdbx_strand_id
1 'polypeptide(L)' 'MEIMAIPNKETLIFYNQVRPWIVSGEMNNGIMNYRFSEDTPKEILDLFSEIKSHFSYPCIMIY' A
#
# COMPACT_ATOMS: atom_id res chain seq x y z
N MET A 1 17.24 20.10 9.73
CA MET A 1 18.00 18.95 9.21
C MET A 1 16.97 18.07 8.51
N GLU A 2 16.95 18.04 7.18
CA GLU A 2 16.03 17.18 6.45
C GLU A 2 16.46 15.73 6.67
N ILE A 3 15.65 14.97 7.38
CA ILE A 3 15.85 13.54 7.52
C ILE A 3 15.44 12.96 6.16
N MET A 4 16.41 12.76 5.26
CA MET A 4 16.21 11.89 4.10
C MET A 4 16.11 10.46 4.62
N ALA A 5 14.95 10.11 5.18
CA ALA A 5 14.65 8.74 5.57
C ALA A 5 14.63 7.93 4.27
N ILE A 6 15.65 7.10 4.07
CA ILE A 6 15.64 6.13 2.98
C ILE A 6 14.44 5.21 3.26
N PRO A 7 13.43 5.19 2.38
CA PRO A 7 12.30 4.29 2.58
C PRO A 7 12.80 2.85 2.64
N ASN A 8 12.26 2.06 3.57
CA ASN A 8 12.58 0.63 3.65
C ASN A 8 12.14 -0.08 2.36
N LYS A 9 12.65 -1.30 2.15
CA LYS A 9 12.42 -2.07 0.93
C LYS A 9 10.93 -2.23 0.62
N GLU A 10 10.11 -2.49 1.64
CA GLU A 10 8.67 -2.69 1.54
C GLU A 10 7.95 -1.41 1.11
N THR A 11 8.38 -0.25 1.63
CA THR A 11 7.87 1.06 1.23
C THR A 11 8.20 1.35 -0.24
N LEU A 12 9.41 1.02 -0.69
CA LEU A 12 9.79 1.14 -2.10
C LEU A 12 8.96 0.22 -3.00
N ILE A 13 8.74 -1.03 -2.59
CA ILE A 13 7.88 -1.98 -3.31
C ILE A 13 6.47 -1.43 -3.41
N PHE A 14 5.92 -0.91 -2.32
CA PHE A 14 4.59 -0.32 -2.31
C PHE A 14 4.47 0.80 -3.33
N TYR A 15 5.37 1.80 -3.28
CA TYR A 15 5.27 2.95 -4.18
C TYR A 15 5.54 2.61 -5.65
N ASN A 16 6.43 1.66 -5.93
CA ASN A 16 6.83 1.34 -7.30
C ASN A 16 5.92 0.31 -7.97
N GLN A 17 5.39 -0.66 -7.22
CA GLN A 17 4.67 -1.81 -7.78
C GLN A 17 3.20 -1.82 -7.41
N VAL A 18 2.83 -1.47 -6.18
CA VAL A 18 1.46 -1.60 -5.68
C VAL A 18 0.64 -0.32 -5.92
N ARG A 19 1.18 0.84 -5.53
CA ARG A 19 0.55 2.16 -5.61
C ARG A 19 -0.06 2.48 -6.99
N PRO A 20 0.55 2.12 -8.14
CA PRO A 20 -0.03 2.40 -9.45
C PRO A 20 -1.40 1.75 -9.69
N TRP A 21 -1.73 0.68 -8.95
CA TRP A 21 -3.00 -0.05 -9.07
C TRP A 21 -4.09 0.43 -8.12
N ILE A 22 -3.78 1.40 -7.25
CA ILE A 22 -4.72 1.94 -6.27
C ILE A 22 -5.47 3.12 -6.90
N VAL A 23 -6.79 3.01 -6.99
CA VAL A 23 -7.68 4.04 -7.54
C VAL A 23 -8.00 5.10 -6.49
N SER A 24 -8.15 4.70 -5.22
CA SER A 24 -8.39 5.62 -4.12
C SER A 24 -7.87 5.08 -2.79
N GLY A 25 -7.55 5.99 -1.88
CA GLY A 25 -7.21 5.67 -0.49
C GLY A 25 -8.02 6.56 0.45
N GLU A 26 -8.65 5.95 1.45
CA GLU A 26 -9.41 6.69 2.47
C GLU A 26 -9.13 6.17 3.87
N MET A 27 -8.98 7.10 4.81
CA MET A 27 -8.79 6.77 6.22
C MET A 27 -10.16 6.62 6.89
N ASN A 28 -10.53 5.40 7.28
CA ASN A 28 -11.74 5.16 8.07
C ASN A 28 -11.36 4.57 9.42
N ASN A 29 -11.78 5.23 10.51
CA ASN A 29 -11.52 4.79 11.88
C ASN A 29 -10.04 4.45 12.17
N GLY A 30 -9.11 5.21 11.60
CA GLY A 30 -7.67 5.00 11.78
C GLY A 30 -7.06 3.87 10.94
N ILE A 31 -7.85 3.23 10.07
CA ILE A 31 -7.39 2.23 9.10
C ILE A 31 -7.41 2.84 7.70
N MET A 32 -6.28 2.75 7.00
CA MET A 32 -6.19 3.16 5.60
C MET A 32 -6.80 2.09 4.70
N ASN A 33 -7.87 2.43 3.99
CA ASN A 33 -8.54 1.54 3.05
C ASN A 33 -8.08 1.91 1.64
N TYR A 34 -7.45 0.94 0.96
CA TYR A 34 -7.02 1.10 -0.41
C TYR A 34 -8.00 0.39 -1.35
N ARG A 35 -8.59 1.15 -2.26
CA ARG A 35 -9.41 0.62 -3.34
C ARG A 35 -8.53 0.34 -4.55
N PHE A 36 -8.46 -0.92 -4.94
CA PHE A 36 -7.69 -1.36 -6.09
C PHE A 36 -8.52 -1.30 -7.37
N SER A 37 -7.86 -1.11 -8.52
CA SER A 37 -8.50 -1.23 -9.83
C SER A 37 -9.02 -2.65 -10.02
N GLU A 38 -10.15 -2.81 -10.72
CA GLU A 38 -10.71 -4.13 -11.04
C GLU A 38 -9.74 -4.97 -11.88
N ASP A 39 -8.90 -4.32 -12.69
CA ASP A 39 -7.89 -4.97 -13.54
C ASP A 39 -6.59 -5.34 -12.79
N THR A 40 -6.53 -5.15 -11.47
CA THR A 40 -5.31 -5.40 -10.69
C THR A 40 -4.93 -6.87 -10.74
N PRO A 41 -3.71 -7.23 -11.18
CA PRO A 41 -3.25 -8.61 -11.19
C PRO A 41 -3.22 -9.19 -9.78
N LYS A 42 -3.60 -10.47 -9.64
CA LYS A 42 -3.60 -11.18 -8.35
C LYS A 42 -2.24 -11.09 -7.63
N GLU A 43 -1.14 -11.16 -8.37
CA GLU A 43 0.22 -11.06 -7.82
C GLU A 43 0.47 -9.73 -7.10
N ILE A 44 -0.14 -8.63 -7.56
CA ILE A 44 -0.02 -7.31 -6.90
C ILE A 44 -0.84 -7.28 -5.60
N LEU A 45 -2.02 -7.91 -5.59
CA LEU A 45 -2.84 -8.02 -4.38
C LEU A 45 -2.16 -8.89 -3.32
N ASP A 46 -1.55 -10.01 -3.74
CA ASP A 46 -0.76 -10.88 -2.88
C ASP A 46 0.45 -10.12 -2.32
N LEU A 47 1.19 -9.40 -3.16
CA LEU A 47 2.32 -8.57 -2.77
C LEU A 47 1.93 -7.49 -1.74
N PHE A 48 0.80 -6.82 -1.94
CA PHE A 48 0.29 -5.88 -0.93
C PHE A 48 -0.02 -6.57 0.39
N SER A 49 -0.65 -7.75 0.35
CA SER A 49 -0.99 -8.52 1.55
C SER A 49 0.25 -8.93 2.35
N GLU A 50 1.36 -9.22 1.69
CA GLU A 50 2.65 -9.52 2.32
C GLU A 50 3.26 -8.28 2.99
N ILE A 51 3.36 -7.16 2.26
CA ILE A 51 4.11 -5.98 2.72
C ILE A 51 3.33 -5.08 3.68
N LYS A 52 1.99 -5.10 3.67
CA LYS A 52 1.16 -4.19 4.47
C LYS A 52 1.42 -4.27 5.98
N SER A 53 1.89 -5.42 6.47
CA SER A 53 2.23 -5.63 7.88
C SER A 53 3.47 -4.84 8.33
N HIS A 54 4.30 -4.39 7.39
CA HIS A 54 5.51 -3.61 7.66
C HIS A 54 5.26 -2.09 7.70
N PHE A 55 4.03 -1.64 7.44
CA PHE A 55 3.69 -0.23 7.51
C PHE A 55 3.46 0.22 8.96
N SER A 56 3.77 1.48 9.23
CA SER A 56 3.58 2.09 10.56
C SER A 56 2.10 2.35 10.92
N TYR A 57 1.18 2.07 10.00
CA TYR A 57 -0.26 2.27 10.15
C TYR A 57 -1.02 1.04 9.63
N PRO A 58 -2.18 0.70 10.22
CA PRO A 58 -3.00 -0.40 9.73
C PRO A 58 -3.63 -0.03 8.39
N CYS A 59 -3.61 -0.97 7.45
CA CYS A 59 -4.25 -0.79 6.15
C CYS A 59 -4.85 -2.08 5.60
N ILE A 60 -5.90 -1.95 4.79
CA ILE A 60 -6.64 -3.06 4.19
C ILE A 60 -6.99 -2.78 2.72
N MET A 61 -7.28 -3.85 1.98
CA MET A 61 -7.83 -3.77 0.62
C MET A 61 -9.36 -3.73 0.69
N ILE A 62 -9.96 -2.90 -0.16
CA ILE A 62 -11.41 -2.82 -0.38
C ILE A 62 -11.72 -2.86 -1.88
N TYR A 63 -12.92 -3.34 -2.25
CA TYR A 63 -13.38 -3.49 -3.64
C TYR A 63 -14.49 -2.47 -3.94
#